data_AF-A0AAD3UFF8-F1
#
_entry.id   AF-A0AAD3UFF8-F1
#
_cell.length_a   1.000
_cell.length_b   1.000
_cell.length_c   1.000
_cell.angle_alpha   90.00
_cell.angle_beta   90.00
_cell.angle_gamma   90.00
#
_symmetry.space_group_name_H-M   'P 1'
#
loop_
_entity.id
_entity.type
_entity.pdbx_description
1 polymer ?
#
loop_
_entity_poly.entity_id
_entity_poly.type
_entity_poly.pdbx_seq_one_letter_code
_entity_poly.pdbx_strand_id
1 'polypeptide(L)'
;GSDGVASATLSAATVQAQFNPAFGADGAGSIGYSLALTGSNVASGLYAVDPAAANGQGAAIVLNQVGNVITGSAGGVDYFTLTINPTTGEVTLALLDNVWHGDTTNADDSVALTLGQGVLTLVQTVTDADGDSASAAVDLGANGVFRFEDDGPR
;
A
#
# COMPACT_ATOMS: atom_id res chain seq x y z
N GLY A 1 21.24 -16.43 -4.75
CA GLY A 1 20.45 -16.95 -3.62
C GLY A 1 20.21 -15.80 -2.69
N SER A 2 19.22 -15.00 -3.02
CA SER A 2 18.70 -13.88 -2.24
C SER A 2 17.39 -13.60 -2.95
N ASP A 3 16.36 -14.23 -2.41
CA ASP A 3 14.97 -14.05 -2.80
C ASP A 3 14.61 -12.58 -2.62
N GLY A 4 14.17 -11.98 -3.73
CA GLY A 4 13.75 -10.60 -3.82
C GLY A 4 12.51 -10.32 -2.98
N VAL A 5 12.67 -10.18 -1.67
CA VAL A 5 11.65 -9.58 -0.82
C VAL A 5 11.70 -8.07 -1.04
N ALA A 6 11.02 -7.60 -2.09
CA ALA A 6 10.71 -6.19 -2.29
C ALA A 6 9.69 -5.76 -1.22
N SER A 7 10.19 -5.51 0.00
CA SER A 7 9.42 -4.86 1.06
C SER A 7 9.65 -3.36 0.96
N ALA A 8 8.58 -2.60 0.78
CA ALA A 8 8.62 -1.14 0.75
C ALA A 8 7.95 -0.61 2.02
N THR A 9 8.67 0.19 2.80
CA THR A 9 8.16 0.76 4.05
C THR A 9 8.09 2.27 3.94
N LEU A 10 6.90 2.81 4.14
CA LEU A 10 6.71 4.23 4.39
C LEU A 10 6.88 4.49 5.88
N SER A 11 8.04 5.04 6.25
CA SER A 11 8.40 5.23 7.66
C SER A 11 7.39 6.10 8.41
N ALA A 12 7.20 5.82 9.69
CA ALA A 12 6.36 6.63 10.58
C ALA A 12 6.73 8.13 10.52
N ALA A 13 8.02 8.46 10.41
CA ALA A 13 8.47 9.84 10.30
C ALA A 13 8.02 10.51 8.99
N THR A 14 8.08 9.80 7.86
CA THR A 14 7.60 10.29 6.57
C THR A 14 6.10 10.53 6.61
N VAL A 15 5.35 9.58 7.19
CA VAL A 15 3.90 9.68 7.39
C VAL A 15 3.56 10.87 8.27
N GLN A 16 4.18 10.97 9.44
CA GLN A 16 3.96 12.07 10.37
C GLN A 16 4.32 13.42 9.74
N ALA A 17 5.35 13.50 8.89
CA ALA A 17 5.70 14.73 8.18
C ALA A 17 4.65 15.17 7.15
N GLN A 18 3.78 14.28 6.67
CA GLN A 18 2.64 14.65 5.83
C GLN A 18 1.52 15.33 6.63
N PHE A 19 1.52 15.19 7.95
CA PHE A 19 0.50 15.71 8.83
C PHE A 19 1.09 16.78 9.75
N ASN A 20 0.35 17.87 9.99
CA ASN A 20 0.70 18.84 11.02
C ASN A 20 -0.35 18.79 12.13
N PRO A 21 -0.29 17.79 13.04
CA PRO A 21 -1.29 17.62 14.07
C PRO A 21 -1.19 18.77 15.07
N ALA A 22 -2.26 19.56 15.18
CA ALA A 22 -2.42 20.57 16.22
C ALA A 22 -3.45 20.05 17.22
N PHE A 23 -3.00 19.74 18.43
CA PHE A 23 -3.91 19.57 19.56
C PHE A 23 -4.38 20.97 19.97
N GLY A 24 -5.67 21.12 20.26
CA GLY A 24 -6.26 22.40 20.65
C GLY A 24 -5.64 23.01 21.91
N ALA A 25 -6.31 24.01 22.48
CA ALA A 25 -5.81 24.71 23.67
C ALA A 25 -5.64 23.79 24.91
N ASP A 26 -6.26 22.61 24.88
CA ASP A 26 -6.47 21.73 26.03
C ASP A 26 -5.40 20.62 26.17
N GLY A 27 -4.40 20.62 25.27
CA GLY A 27 -3.24 19.74 25.35
C GLY A 27 -3.37 18.45 24.54
N ALA A 28 -2.29 17.67 24.51
CA ALA A 28 -2.21 16.48 23.67
C ALA A 28 -3.10 15.34 24.19
N GLY A 29 -4.00 14.84 23.34
CA GLY A 29 -4.74 13.59 23.57
C GLY A 29 -4.05 12.42 22.86
N SER A 30 -4.72 11.79 21.90
CA SER A 30 -4.21 10.62 21.16
C SER A 30 -4.14 10.85 19.66
N ILE A 31 -3.24 10.12 18.99
CA ILE A 31 -3.17 10.08 17.53
C ILE A 31 -3.39 8.64 17.10
N GLY A 32 -4.30 8.42 16.16
CA GLY A 32 -4.55 7.15 15.51
C GLY A 32 -4.36 7.26 13.99
N TYR A 33 -3.98 6.15 13.38
CA TYR A 33 -3.80 6.03 11.94
C TYR A 33 -4.60 4.85 11.39
N SER A 34 -5.11 5.01 10.17
CA SER A 34 -5.80 3.94 9.45
C SER A 34 -5.58 4.08 7.94
N LEU A 35 -5.68 2.95 7.23
CA LEU A 35 -5.79 2.94 5.77
C LEU A 35 -7.27 2.88 5.40
N ALA A 36 -7.64 3.58 4.34
CA ALA A 36 -8.97 3.55 3.77
C ALA A 36 -8.88 3.31 2.26
N LEU A 37 -9.36 2.14 1.85
CA LEU A 37 -9.53 1.71 0.48
C LEU A 37 -10.99 1.96 0.06
N THR A 38 -11.19 2.76 -0.97
CA THR A 38 -12.51 3.07 -1.49
C THR A 38 -12.96 1.97 -2.46
N GLY A 39 -13.82 1.07 -1.99
CA GLY A 39 -14.46 0.01 -2.79
C GLY A 39 -14.03 -1.40 -2.40
N SER A 40 -14.45 -2.38 -3.22
CA SER A 40 -14.06 -3.78 -3.08
C SER A 40 -13.64 -4.31 -4.44
N ASN A 41 -12.66 -5.22 -4.46
CA ASN A 41 -12.01 -5.69 -5.68
C ASN A 41 -11.50 -4.53 -6.56
N VAL A 42 -10.83 -3.57 -5.91
CA VAL A 42 -10.28 -2.39 -6.58
C VAL A 42 -9.12 -2.83 -7.47
N ALA A 43 -9.14 -2.46 -8.75
CA ALA A 43 -8.05 -2.79 -9.66
C ALA A 43 -6.73 -2.15 -9.20
N SER A 44 -5.70 -2.97 -8.96
CA SER A 44 -4.37 -2.50 -8.57
C SER A 44 -3.55 -1.94 -9.76
N GLY A 45 -3.95 -2.30 -10.98
CA GLY A 45 -3.15 -2.09 -12.19
C GLY A 45 -2.05 -3.15 -12.39
N LEU A 46 -1.90 -4.09 -11.45
CA LEU A 46 -0.93 -5.17 -11.48
C LEU A 46 -1.59 -6.48 -11.92
N TYR A 47 -0.77 -7.42 -12.38
CA TYR A 47 -1.21 -8.72 -12.86
C TYR A 47 -0.40 -9.82 -12.21
N ALA A 48 -1.01 -10.99 -12.04
CA ALA A 48 -0.35 -12.21 -11.64
C ALA A 48 0.57 -12.74 -12.75
N VAL A 49 1.59 -13.50 -12.40
CA VAL A 49 2.37 -14.29 -13.36
C VAL A 49 1.60 -15.56 -13.74
N ASP A 50 1.40 -15.79 -15.03
CA ASP A 50 0.83 -17.03 -15.57
C ASP A 50 1.77 -17.62 -16.65
N PRO A 51 2.52 -18.69 -16.34
CA PRO A 51 3.45 -19.31 -17.29
C PRO A 51 2.74 -20.01 -18.46
N ALA A 52 1.41 -20.22 -18.40
CA ALA A 52 0.64 -20.76 -19.52
C ALA A 52 0.20 -19.66 -20.51
N ALA A 53 0.26 -18.38 -20.13
CA ALA A 53 -0.06 -17.26 -21.00
C ALA A 53 1.10 -16.96 -21.95
N ALA A 54 0.79 -16.58 -23.21
CA ALA A 54 1.80 -16.34 -24.26
C ALA A 54 2.80 -15.22 -23.91
N ASN A 55 2.39 -14.25 -23.10
CA ASN A 55 3.20 -13.15 -22.59
C ASN A 55 3.48 -13.27 -21.09
N GLY A 56 3.17 -14.41 -20.46
CA GLY A 56 3.31 -14.59 -19.01
C GLY A 56 2.28 -13.87 -18.15
N GLN A 57 1.35 -13.11 -18.75
CA GLN A 57 0.41 -12.27 -18.02
C GLN A 57 -0.82 -13.07 -17.56
N GLY A 58 -1.00 -13.15 -16.26
CA GLY A 58 -2.14 -13.80 -15.62
C GLY A 58 -3.29 -12.86 -15.29
N ALA A 59 -4.08 -13.25 -14.29
CA ALA A 59 -5.24 -12.50 -13.83
C ALA A 59 -4.86 -11.14 -13.22
N ALA A 60 -5.75 -10.15 -13.36
CA ALA A 60 -5.57 -8.85 -12.72
C ALA A 60 -5.64 -8.98 -11.20
N ILE A 61 -4.68 -8.36 -10.51
CA ILE A 61 -4.63 -8.30 -9.05
C ILE A 61 -5.59 -7.20 -8.59
N VAL A 62 -6.47 -7.57 -7.66
CA VAL A 62 -7.43 -6.65 -7.05
C VAL A 62 -7.13 -6.46 -5.58
N LEU A 63 -7.39 -5.26 -5.07
CA LEU A 63 -7.21 -4.89 -3.68
C LEU A 63 -8.51 -5.06 -2.91
N ASN A 64 -8.38 -5.65 -1.73
CA ASN A 64 -9.44 -5.76 -0.74
C ASN A 64 -8.89 -5.41 0.64
N GLN A 65 -9.66 -4.63 1.41
CA GLN A 65 -9.26 -4.22 2.75
C GLN A 65 -9.99 -5.04 3.82
N VAL A 66 -9.25 -5.47 4.84
CA VAL A 66 -9.77 -6.05 6.08
C VAL A 66 -9.08 -5.37 7.26
N GLY A 67 -9.81 -4.49 7.96
CA GLY A 67 -9.24 -3.71 9.05
C GLY A 67 -8.08 -2.82 8.58
N ASN A 68 -6.90 -3.01 9.16
CA ASN A 68 -5.68 -2.23 8.85
C ASN A 68 -4.79 -2.89 7.79
N VAL A 69 -5.28 -3.94 7.12
CA VAL A 69 -4.53 -4.68 6.11
C VAL A 69 -5.29 -4.59 4.78
N ILE A 70 -4.57 -4.27 3.71
CA ILE A 70 -5.05 -4.34 2.34
C ILE A 70 -4.29 -5.46 1.65
N THR A 71 -5.02 -6.41 1.09
CA THR A 71 -4.45 -7.55 0.38
C THR A 71 -4.70 -7.39 -1.11
N GLY A 72 -3.63 -7.48 -1.90
CA GLY A 72 -3.70 -7.64 -3.35
C GLY A 72 -3.77 -9.12 -3.70
N SER A 73 -4.88 -9.56 -4.27
CA SER A 73 -5.08 -10.96 -4.65
C SER A 73 -5.63 -11.14 -6.05
N ALA A 74 -5.31 -12.28 -6.67
CA ALA A 74 -5.85 -12.70 -7.96
C ALA A 74 -6.10 -14.20 -7.95
N GLY A 75 -7.27 -14.65 -8.43
CA GLY A 75 -7.59 -16.08 -8.49
C GLY A 75 -7.60 -16.82 -7.14
N GLY A 76 -7.71 -16.09 -6.03
CA GLY A 76 -7.65 -16.65 -4.67
C GLY A 76 -6.22 -16.79 -4.11
N VAL A 77 -5.21 -16.27 -4.80
CA VAL A 77 -3.82 -16.19 -4.34
C VAL A 77 -3.51 -14.75 -3.93
N ASP A 78 -2.88 -14.59 -2.77
CA ASP A 78 -2.43 -13.29 -2.26
C ASP A 78 -1.01 -13.00 -2.76
N TYR A 79 -0.84 -11.87 -3.44
CA TYR A 79 0.43 -11.45 -4.04
C TYR A 79 1.19 -10.48 -3.15
N PHE A 80 0.50 -9.58 -2.47
CA PHE A 80 1.12 -8.64 -1.54
C PHE A 80 0.11 -8.14 -0.51
N THR A 81 0.64 -7.58 0.58
CA THR A 81 -0.16 -6.93 1.62
C THR A 81 0.40 -5.57 1.96
N LEU A 82 -0.47 -4.57 2.13
CA LEU A 82 -0.15 -3.30 2.77
C LEU A 82 -0.75 -3.31 4.18
N THR A 83 0.10 -3.16 5.19
CA THR A 83 -0.31 -3.12 6.59
C THR A 83 0.05 -1.76 7.18
N ILE A 84 -0.88 -1.17 7.94
CA ILE A 84 -0.60 0.05 8.71
C ILE A 84 -0.52 -0.22 10.21
N ASN A 85 0.46 0.38 10.86
CA ASN A 85 0.51 0.49 12.31
C ASN A 85 -0.40 1.64 12.79
N PRO A 86 -1.50 1.36 13.52
CA PRO A 86 -2.46 2.39 13.90
C PRO A 86 -1.92 3.38 14.93
N THR A 87 -0.80 3.08 15.59
CA THR A 87 -0.18 3.95 16.59
C THR A 87 0.88 4.86 15.99
N THR A 88 1.71 4.32 15.09
CA THR A 88 2.84 5.07 14.51
C THR A 88 2.54 5.67 13.13
N GLY A 89 1.54 5.12 12.44
CA GLY A 89 1.21 5.44 11.06
C GLY A 89 2.12 4.77 10.03
N GLU A 90 3.11 3.97 10.45
CA GLU A 90 3.99 3.26 9.52
C GLU A 90 3.19 2.33 8.61
N VAL A 91 3.45 2.42 7.30
CA VAL A 91 2.83 1.55 6.29
C VAL A 91 3.90 0.64 5.71
N THR A 92 3.67 -0.67 5.79
CA THR A 92 4.56 -1.69 5.26
C THR A 92 3.87 -2.41 4.13
N LEU A 93 4.50 -2.40 2.96
CA LEU A 93 4.17 -3.29 1.86
C LEU A 93 5.07 -4.52 1.95
N ALA A 94 4.45 -5.69 1.98
CA ALA A 94 5.13 -6.98 1.91
C ALA A 94 4.70 -7.71 0.63
N LEU A 95 5.67 -8.02 -0.23
CA LEU A 95 5.48 -8.91 -1.37
C LEU A 95 5.43 -10.37 -0.86
N LEU A 96 4.38 -11.09 -1.25
CA LEU A 96 4.15 -12.49 -0.90
C LEU A 96 4.43 -13.43 -2.07
N ASP A 97 4.12 -12.98 -3.30
CA ASP A 97 4.35 -13.72 -4.54
C ASP A 97 4.70 -12.75 -5.68
N ASN A 98 5.29 -13.28 -6.76
CA ASN A 98 5.76 -12.49 -7.88
C ASN A 98 4.58 -11.86 -8.66
N VAL A 99 4.69 -10.57 -8.92
CA VAL A 99 3.80 -9.86 -9.84
C VAL A 99 4.39 -9.91 -11.25
N TRP A 100 3.52 -9.85 -12.26
CA TRP A 100 3.93 -9.90 -13.65
C TRP A 100 4.56 -8.59 -14.11
N HIS A 101 5.70 -8.72 -14.79
CA HIS A 101 6.45 -7.64 -15.41
C HIS A 101 6.36 -7.77 -16.94
N GLY A 102 6.19 -6.62 -17.61
CA GLY A 102 5.92 -6.58 -19.04
C GLY A 102 7.16 -6.76 -19.90
N ASP A 103 8.32 -6.39 -19.38
CA ASP A 103 9.59 -6.51 -20.08
C ASP A 103 10.42 -7.68 -19.53
N THR A 104 10.27 -8.85 -20.15
CA THR A 104 11.05 -10.04 -19.79
C THR A 104 12.53 -9.96 -20.20
N THR A 105 12.97 -8.85 -20.81
CA THR A 105 14.36 -8.64 -21.26
C THR A 105 15.14 -7.69 -20.36
N ASN A 106 14.47 -7.02 -19.41
CA ASN A 106 15.08 -6.14 -18.45
C ASN A 106 14.90 -6.69 -17.03
N ALA A 107 15.99 -7.16 -16.42
CA ALA A 107 16.00 -7.66 -15.04
C ALA A 107 15.96 -6.54 -13.97
N ASP A 108 15.76 -5.28 -14.37
CA ASP A 108 15.50 -4.14 -13.49
C ASP A 108 14.14 -3.50 -13.86
N ASP A 109 13.18 -4.29 -14.38
CA ASP A 109 11.83 -3.79 -14.64
C ASP A 109 11.12 -3.49 -13.31
N SER A 110 10.35 -2.40 -13.27
CA SER A 110 9.62 -2.03 -12.07
C SER A 110 8.18 -1.65 -12.41
N VAL A 111 7.25 -2.26 -11.68
CA VAL A 111 5.82 -1.93 -11.79
C VAL A 111 5.37 -1.18 -10.55
N ALA A 112 4.69 -0.06 -10.75
CA ALA A 112 4.17 0.75 -9.66
C ALA A 112 2.71 0.42 -9.38
N LEU A 113 2.35 0.29 -8.09
CA LEU A 113 0.96 0.28 -7.66
C LEU A 113 0.36 1.65 -7.97
N THR A 114 -0.44 1.74 -9.02
CA THR A 114 -1.05 2.99 -9.47
C THR A 114 -2.55 2.88 -9.30
N LEU A 115 -3.08 3.60 -8.32
CA LEU A 115 -4.51 3.65 -8.06
C LEU A 115 -5.06 5.01 -8.47
N GLY A 116 -6.38 5.07 -8.68
CA GLY A 116 -7.06 6.35 -8.86
C GLY A 116 -6.90 7.26 -7.64
N GLN A 117 -7.02 8.57 -7.84
CA GLN A 117 -6.99 9.52 -6.73
C GLN A 117 -8.11 9.23 -5.72
N GLY A 118 -7.78 9.28 -4.44
CA GLY A 118 -8.68 9.02 -3.31
C GLY A 118 -9.04 7.54 -3.11
N VAL A 119 -8.45 6.63 -3.89
CA VAL A 119 -8.76 5.20 -3.80
C VAL A 119 -8.07 4.57 -2.60
N LEU A 120 -6.80 4.88 -2.37
CA LEU A 120 -6.05 4.43 -1.21
C LEU A 120 -5.58 5.63 -0.42
N THR A 121 -6.19 5.86 0.73
CA THR A 121 -5.88 7.01 1.58
C THR A 121 -5.40 6.57 2.95
N LEU A 122 -4.41 7.28 3.44
CA LEU A 122 -3.90 7.20 4.81
C LEU A 122 -4.59 8.28 5.63
N VAL A 123 -5.38 7.88 6.62
CA VAL A 123 -6.13 8.80 7.48
C VAL A 123 -5.48 8.85 8.84
N GLN A 124 -5.02 10.05 9.24
CA GLN A 124 -4.65 10.37 10.61
C GLN A 124 -5.87 10.95 11.31
N THR A 125 -6.16 10.46 12.52
CA THR A 125 -7.14 11.04 13.44
C THR A 125 -6.42 11.50 14.70
N VAL A 126 -6.64 12.74 15.09
CA VAL A 126 -6.12 13.35 16.30
C VAL A 126 -7.30 13.61 17.22
N THR A 127 -7.21 13.19 18.46
CA THR A 127 -8.20 13.45 19.51
C THR A 127 -7.49 14.23 20.61
N ASP A 128 -8.09 15.30 21.14
CA ASP A 128 -7.58 16.04 22.29
C ASP A 128 -8.11 15.48 23.63
N ALA A 129 -7.90 16.22 24.71
CA ALA A 129 -8.12 15.74 26.08
C ALA A 129 -9.60 15.71 26.50
N ASP A 130 -10.46 16.54 25.92
CA ASP A 130 -11.90 16.57 26.18
C ASP A 130 -12.72 15.79 25.13
N GLY A 131 -12.07 15.29 24.09
CA GLY A 131 -12.59 14.28 23.18
C GLY A 131 -12.94 14.79 21.79
N ASP A 132 -12.62 16.05 21.49
CA ASP A 132 -12.76 16.60 20.16
C ASP A 132 -11.76 15.92 19.20
N SER A 133 -12.22 15.61 17.99
CA SER A 133 -11.44 14.86 17.00
C SER A 133 -11.32 15.61 15.68
N ALA A 134 -10.10 15.66 15.15
CA ALA A 134 -9.78 16.17 13.83
C ALA A 134 -9.11 15.08 12.99
N SER A 135 -9.38 15.03 11.69
CA SER A 135 -8.77 14.06 10.79
C SER A 135 -8.17 14.71 9.55
N ALA A 136 -7.04 14.17 9.10
CA ALA A 136 -6.39 14.53 7.85
C ALA A 136 -6.13 13.27 7.03
N ALA A 137 -6.18 13.39 5.70
CA ALA A 137 -5.97 12.26 4.80
C ALA A 137 -4.89 12.57 3.74
N VAL A 138 -4.08 11.56 3.44
CA VAL A 138 -3.06 11.61 2.38
C VAL A 138 -3.35 10.50 1.39
N ASP A 139 -3.35 10.82 0.10
CA ASP A 139 -3.51 9.83 -0.95
C ASP A 139 -2.19 9.08 -1.18
N LEU A 140 -2.18 7.78 -0.89
CA LEU A 140 -1.04 6.89 -1.15
C LEU A 140 -1.17 6.17 -2.49
N GLY A 141 -2.37 6.15 -3.08
CA GLY A 141 -2.66 5.51 -4.35
C GLY A 141 -2.23 6.35 -5.55
N ALA A 142 -2.32 7.68 -5.42
CA ALA A 142 -1.81 8.61 -6.40
C ALA A 142 -0.28 8.73 -6.32
N ASN A 143 0.40 8.67 -7.48
CA ASN A 143 1.84 8.86 -7.69
C ASN A 143 2.75 7.62 -7.58
N GLY A 144 2.22 6.40 -7.46
CA GLY A 144 3.05 5.19 -7.51
C GLY A 144 4.05 5.10 -6.35
N VAL A 145 3.57 5.42 -5.14
CA VAL A 145 4.35 5.40 -3.89
C VAL A 145 4.99 4.04 -3.63
N PHE A 146 4.29 2.98 -4.04
CA PHE A 146 4.73 1.60 -3.91
C PHE A 146 5.13 1.04 -5.27
N ARG A 147 6.35 0.51 -5.34
CA ARG A 147 6.90 -0.13 -6.54
C ARG A 147 7.34 -1.53 -6.21
N PHE A 148 7.16 -2.41 -7.18
CA PHE A 148 7.63 -3.79 -7.19
C PHE A 148 8.74 -3.85 -8.23
N GLU A 149 9.91 -4.36 -7.84
CA GLU A 149 11.04 -4.56 -8.75
C GLU A 149 11.10 -6.04 -9.15
N ASP A 150 11.43 -6.29 -10.42
CA ASP A 150 11.61 -7.64 -10.95
C ASP A 150 13.01 -8.15 -10.63
N ASP A 151 13.16 -8.97 -9.60
CA ASP A 151 14.44 -9.62 -9.27
C ASP A 151 14.68 -10.89 -10.13
N GLY A 152 14.29 -10.85 -11.42
CA GLY A 152 14.41 -11.97 -12.35
C GLY A 152 15.83 -12.55 -12.37
N PRO A 153 16.00 -13.89 -12.40
CA PRO A 153 17.33 -14.49 -12.40
C PRO A 153 18.11 -14.14 -13.67
N ARG A 154 19.39 -13.73 -13.50
CA ARG A 154 20.39 -13.70 -14.58
C ARG A 154 20.91 -15.08 -14.94
#